data_AF-A0A6I7Z269-F1
#
_entry.id   AF-A0A6I7Z269-F1
#
_cell.length_a   1.000
_cell.length_b   1.000
_cell.length_c   1.000
_cell.angle_alpha   90.00
_cell.angle_beta   90.00
_cell.angle_gamma   90.00
#
_symmetry.space_group_name_H-M   'P 1'
#
loop_
_entity.id
_entity.type
_entity.pdbx_description
1 polymer ?
#
loop_
_entity_poly.entity_id
_entity_poly.type
_entity_poly.pdbx_seq_one_letter_code
_entity_poly.pdbx_strand_id
1 'polypeptide(L)' 'MSEQPVPADHGRQQLEPAAADAVRAYAARTRESADRLAAVLEDIAANGLPAAEDCTPWEELREAHLARLSAQRPAVA' A
#
# COMPACT_ATOMS: atom_id res chain seq x y z
N MET A 1 40.09 17.70 28.06
CA MET A 1 38.73 17.66 27.47
C MET A 1 38.92 17.33 26.01
N SER A 2 38.91 16.05 25.67
CA SER A 2 39.06 15.61 24.27
C SER A 2 37.66 15.43 23.71
N GLU A 3 37.24 16.32 22.81
CA GLU A 3 36.03 16.13 22.02
C GLU A 3 36.28 14.96 21.07
N GLN A 4 35.65 13.82 21.34
CA GLN A 4 35.56 12.74 20.37
C GLN A 4 34.67 13.23 19.22
N PRO A 5 35.13 13.15 17.96
CA PRO A 5 34.30 13.47 16.82
C PRO A 5 33.11 12.51 16.82
N VAL A 6 31.89 13.05 16.74
CA VAL A 6 30.68 12.25 16.51
C VAL A 6 30.92 11.46 15.22
N PRO A 7 30.75 10.13 15.21
CA PRO A 7 30.92 9.36 13.98
C PRO A 7 29.91 9.90 12.97
N ALA A 8 30.38 10.42 11.84
CA ALA A 8 29.49 10.80 10.76
C ALA A 8 28.70 9.54 10.34
N ASP A 9 27.39 9.69 10.11
CA ASP A 9 26.49 8.62 9.65
C ASP A 9 26.95 8.16 8.24
N HIS A 10 27.97 7.31 8.19
CA HIS A 10 28.61 6.82 6.97
C HIS A 10 27.83 5.68 6.29
N GLY A 11 26.56 5.46 6.65
CA GLY A 11 25.81 4.28 6.21
C GLY A 11 24.77 4.51 5.10
N ARG A 12 24.30 5.75 4.90
CA ARG A 12 23.15 6.01 4.03
C ARG A 12 23.55 6.76 2.76
N GLN A 13 23.40 6.08 1.62
CA GLN A 13 23.54 6.72 0.32
C GLN A 13 22.30 7.55 0.01
N GLN A 14 22.53 8.76 -0.50
CA GLN A 14 21.46 9.67 -0.87
C GLN A 14 20.83 9.23 -2.19
N LEU A 15 19.50 9.19 -2.25
CA LEU A 15 18.77 8.87 -3.47
C LEU A 15 18.79 10.06 -4.44
N GLU A 16 18.73 9.75 -5.73
CA GLU A 16 18.40 10.74 -6.74
C GLU A 16 17.08 11.45 -6.39
N PRO A 17 16.96 12.78 -6.60
CA PRO A 17 15.80 13.55 -6.17
C PRO A 17 14.46 12.94 -6.63
N ALA A 18 14.37 12.51 -7.89
CA ALA A 18 13.17 11.89 -8.45
C ALA A 18 12.81 10.56 -7.75
N ALA A 19 13.81 9.75 -7.37
CA ALA A 19 13.57 8.51 -6.63
C ALA A 19 13.11 8.82 -5.20
N ALA A 20 13.69 9.83 -4.55
CA ALA A 20 13.24 10.28 -3.24
C ALA A 20 11.78 10.79 -3.29
N ASP A 21 11.40 11.54 -4.32
CA ASP A 21 10.03 12.01 -4.53
C ASP A 21 9.06 10.86 -4.77
N ALA A 22 9.43 9.87 -5.58
CA ALA A 22 8.61 8.68 -5.81
C ALA A 22 8.35 7.91 -4.50
N VAL A 23 9.37 7.76 -3.65
CA VAL A 23 9.22 7.12 -2.33
C VAL A 23 8.30 7.94 -1.42
N ARG A 24 8.43 9.27 -1.40
CA ARG A 24 7.52 10.14 -0.62
C ARG A 24 6.08 10.05 -1.13
N ALA A 25 5.87 10.03 -2.43
CA ALA A 25 4.55 9.89 -3.04
C ALA A 25 3.92 8.53 -2.70
N TYR A 26 4.71 7.46 -2.77
CA TYR A 26 4.26 6.13 -2.34
C TYR A 26 3.88 6.13 -0.86
N ALA A 27 4.71 6.71 0.01
CA ALA A 27 4.41 6.82 1.44
C ALA A 27 3.13 7.62 1.71
N ALA A 28 2.89 8.72 0.98
CA ALA A 28 1.65 9.50 1.09
C ALA A 28 0.43 8.65 0.70
N ARG A 29 0.48 7.95 -0.43
CA ARG A 29 -0.57 7.04 -0.87
C ARG A 29 -0.82 5.90 0.12
N THR A 30 0.23 5.36 0.73
CA THR A 30 0.12 4.32 1.75
C THR A 30 -0.60 4.85 2.98
N ARG A 31 -0.24 6.05 3.46
CA ARG A 31 -0.93 6.68 4.61
C ARG A 31 -2.41 6.92 4.30
N GLU A 32 -2.72 7.52 3.17
CA GLU A 32 -4.11 7.74 2.74
C GLU A 32 -4.92 6.42 2.65
N SER A 33 -4.29 5.35 2.18
CA SER A 33 -4.94 4.04 2.09
C SER A 33 -5.16 3.43 3.48
N ALA A 34 -4.21 3.62 4.40
CA ALA A 34 -4.36 3.19 5.79
C ALA A 34 -5.47 3.97 6.50
N ASP A 35 -5.55 5.28 6.30
CA ASP A 35 -6.58 6.14 6.88
C ASP A 35 -7.99 5.72 6.40
N ARG A 36 -8.12 5.43 5.09
CA ARG A 36 -9.38 4.90 4.54
C ARG A 36 -9.77 3.55 5.14
N LEU A 37 -8.81 2.63 5.28
CA LEU A 37 -9.09 1.33 5.89
C LEU A 37 -9.49 1.48 7.36
N ALA A 38 -8.79 2.32 8.12
CA ALA A 38 -9.12 2.60 9.51
C ALA A 38 -10.55 3.12 9.63
N ALA A 39 -10.94 4.09 8.79
CA ALA A 39 -12.30 4.63 8.77
C ALA A 39 -13.36 3.55 8.50
N VAL A 40 -13.12 2.63 7.56
CA VAL A 40 -14.05 1.51 7.28
C VAL A 40 -14.14 0.55 8.46
N LEU A 41 -13.02 0.22 9.10
CA LEU A 41 -13.01 -0.68 10.26
C LEU A 41 -13.69 -0.05 11.48
N GLU A 42 -13.51 1.26 11.69
CA GLU A 42 -14.22 2.03 12.72
C GLU A 42 -15.73 2.07 12.45
N ASP A 43 -16.13 2.27 11.19
CA ASP A 43 -17.54 2.22 10.78
C ASP A 43 -18.16 0.84 11.04
N ILE A 44 -17.48 -0.24 10.66
CA ILE A 44 -17.92 -1.62 10.95
C ILE A 44 -18.03 -1.85 12.46
N ALA A 45 -17.08 -1.35 13.25
CA ALA A 45 -17.12 -1.48 14.69
C ALA A 45 -18.30 -0.71 15.31
N ALA A 46 -18.69 0.42 14.73
CA ALA A 46 -19.80 1.25 15.19
C ALA A 46 -21.17 0.75 14.72
N ASN A 47 -21.27 0.27 13.48
CA ASN A 47 -22.53 0.05 12.77
C ASN A 47 -22.78 -1.42 12.38
N GLY A 48 -21.80 -2.30 12.57
CA GLY A 48 -21.85 -3.69 12.11
C GLY A 48 -21.45 -3.85 10.65
N LEU A 49 -21.55 -5.07 10.14
CA LEU A 49 -21.23 -5.36 8.74
C LEU A 49 -22.31 -4.81 7.80
N PRO A 50 -21.95 -4.39 6.56
CA PRO A 50 -22.91 -4.05 5.53
C PRO A 50 -23.81 -5.24 5.19
N ALA A 51 -25.01 -4.96 4.67
CA ALA A 51 -25.91 -6.01 4.23
C ALA A 51 -25.29 -6.81 3.07
N ALA A 52 -25.58 -8.12 3.01
CA ALA A 52 -25.02 -8.99 1.99
C ALA A 52 -25.44 -8.59 0.57
N GLU A 53 -26.66 -8.06 0.41
CA GLU A 53 -27.18 -7.51 -0.84
C GLU A 53 -26.42 -6.27 -1.35
N ASP A 54 -25.76 -5.53 -0.46
CA ASP A 54 -24.92 -4.37 -0.81
C ASP A 54 -23.46 -4.76 -1.09
N CYS A 55 -23.10 -6.04 -0.91
CA CYS A 55 -21.75 -6.55 -1.08
C CYS A 55 -21.58 -7.32 -2.40
N THR A 56 -20.39 -7.24 -2.99
CA THR A 56 -20.04 -8.12 -4.12
C THR A 56 -19.63 -9.50 -3.60
N PRO A 57 -20.20 -10.59 -4.15
CA PRO A 57 -19.78 -11.95 -3.80
C PRO A 57 -18.28 -12.18 -4.06
N TRP A 58 -17.64 -12.95 -3.19
CA TRP A 58 -16.21 -13.24 -3.30
C TRP A 58 -15.86 -13.93 -4.63
N GLU A 59 -16.71 -14.84 -5.08
CA GLU A 59 -16.55 -15.57 -6.33
C GLU A 59 -16.43 -14.60 -7.51
N GLU A 60 -17.29 -13.57 -7.58
CA GLU A 60 -17.27 -12.59 -8.66
C GLU A 60 -15.96 -11.79 -8.69
N LEU A 61 -15.51 -11.32 -7.52
CA LEU A 61 -14.24 -10.58 -7.40
C LEU A 61 -13.05 -11.46 -7.76
N ARG A 62 -13.04 -12.72 -7.30
CA ARG A 62 -11.99 -13.69 -7.56
C ARG A 62 -11.90 -13.99 -9.05
N GLU A 63 -13.01 -14.33 -9.69
CA GLU A 63 -13.01 -14.69 -11.12
C GLU A 63 -12.63 -13.49 -12.00
N ALA A 64 -13.11 -12.28 -11.68
CA ALA A 64 -12.69 -11.07 -12.37
C ALA A 64 -11.17 -10.83 -12.24
N HIS A 65 -10.62 -11.03 -11.05
CA HIS A 65 -9.18 -10.90 -10.82
C HIS A 65 -8.36 -11.96 -11.58
N LEU A 66 -8.80 -13.22 -11.56
CA LEU A 66 -8.13 -14.32 -12.27
C LEU A 66 -8.18 -14.15 -13.79
N ALA A 67 -9.31 -13.69 -14.34
CA ALA A 67 -9.44 -13.37 -15.75
C ALA A 67 -8.46 -12.26 -16.15
N ARG A 68 -8.36 -11.19 -15.33
CA ARG A 68 -7.41 -10.10 -15.53
C ARG A 68 -5.96 -10.58 -15.51
N LEU A 69 -5.59 -11.47 -14.58
CA LEU A 69 -4.24 -12.05 -14.52
C LEU A 69 -3.96 -12.97 -15.72
N SER A 70 -4.95 -13.77 -16.13
CA SER A 70 -4.85 -14.64 -17.31
C SER A 70 -4.63 -13.84 -18.58
N ALA A 71 -5.33 -12.70 -18.74
CA ALA A 71 -5.14 -11.78 -19.85
C ALA A 71 -3.77 -11.07 -19.86
N GLN A 72 -3.13 -10.92 -18.70
CA GLN A 72 -1.80 -10.33 -18.57
C GLN A 72 -0.66 -11.34 -18.75
N ARG A 73 -0.94 -12.64 -18.72
CA ARG A 73 0.09 -13.66 -18.96
C ARG A 73 0.37 -13.73 -20.47
N PRO A 74 1.60 -13.45 -20.93
CA PRO A 74 1.99 -13.77 -22.29
C PRO A 74 1.87 -15.28 -22.49
N ALA A 75 1.40 -15.71 -23.67
CA ALA A 75 1.41 -17.12 -24.04
C ALA A 75 2.85 -17.63 -24.00
N VAL A 76 3.15 -18.47 -23.01
CA VAL A 76 4.43 -19.20 -22.98
C VAL A 76 4.35 -20.22 -24.10
N ALA A 77 5.10 -19.97 -25.18
CA ALA A 77 5.27 -20.87 -26.31
C ALA A 77 6.32 -21.95 -26.01
#